data_AF-A0A932RKG2-F1
#
_entry.id   AF-A0A932RKG2-F1
#
_cell.length_a   1.000
_cell.length_b   1.000
_cell.length_c   1.000
_cell.angle_alpha   90.00
_cell.angle_beta   90.00
_cell.angle_gamma   90.00
#
_symmetry.space_group_name_H-M   'P 1'
#
loop_
_entity.id
_entity.type
_entity.pdbx_description
1 polymer ?
#
loop_
_entity_poly.entity_id
_entity_poly.type
_entity_poly.pdbx_seq_one_letter_code
_entity_poly.pdbx_strand_id
1 'polypeptide(L)'
;MIYQLRWKTEPGLRGLSCSDFSAACTAAPDNDRGVAVEFAGDAERDAFLKRLEEVFGPQRFSNNAAAFETVKAYVLEWAARRSGE
;
A
#
# COMPACT_ATOMS: atom_id res chain seq x y z
N MET A 1 0.91 -1.69 15.94
CA MET A 1 1.67 -2.88 15.45
C MET A 1 2.14 -2.59 14.04
N ILE A 2 3.39 -2.92 13.70
CA ILE A 2 3.96 -2.66 12.37
C ILE A 2 3.54 -3.77 11.41
N TYR A 3 3.04 -3.37 10.25
CA TYR A 3 2.70 -4.26 9.16
C TYR A 3 3.49 -3.90 7.91
N GLN A 4 3.98 -4.92 7.23
CA GLN A 4 4.57 -4.83 5.91
C GLN A 4 3.45 -4.93 4.88
N LEU A 5 3.23 -3.83 4.17
CA LEU A 5 2.28 -3.77 3.06
C LEU A 5 2.92 -4.34 1.79
N ARG A 6 2.19 -5.20 1.10
CA ARG A 6 2.57 -5.83 -0.16
C ARG A 6 1.38 -5.78 -1.11
N TRP A 7 1.66 -5.77 -2.41
CA TRP A 7 0.64 -5.84 -3.45
C TRP A 7 1.26 -6.47 -4.70
N LYS A 8 0.40 -6.86 -5.64
CA LYS A 8 0.82 -7.32 -6.96
C LYS A 8 0.61 -6.21 -7.97
N THR A 9 1.60 -6.03 -8.83
CA THR A 9 1.47 -5.20 -10.03
C THR A 9 1.24 -6.09 -11.23
N GLU A 10 0.03 -6.07 -11.77
CA GLU A 10 -0.36 -6.89 -12.91
C GLU A 10 -0.38 -6.05 -14.19
N PRO A 11 0.23 -6.53 -15.29
CA PRO A 11 0.16 -5.88 -16.60
C PRO A 11 -1.24 -6.08 -17.20
N GLY A 12 -2.00 -5.00 -17.32
CA GLY A 12 -3.31 -4.96 -17.95
C GLY A 12 -3.28 -4.34 -19.35
N LEU A 13 -4.41 -4.46 -20.06
CA LEU A 13 -4.65 -3.99 -21.44
C LEU A 13 -4.34 -2.50 -21.70
N ARG A 14 -4.09 -1.69 -20.67
CA ARG A 14 -3.85 -0.23 -20.78
C ARG A 14 -2.77 0.30 -19.81
N GLY A 15 -1.98 -0.57 -19.20
CA GLY A 15 -1.00 -0.20 -18.19
C GLY A 15 -0.94 -1.20 -17.05
N LEU A 16 -0.13 -0.90 -16.04
CA LEU A 16 -0.01 -1.71 -14.83
C LEU A 16 -1.10 -1.31 -13.84
N SER A 17 -1.71 -2.29 -13.20
CA SER A 17 -2.65 -2.07 -12.09
C SER A 17 -2.11 -2.73 -10.83
N CYS A 18 -2.28 -2.07 -9.69
CA CYS A 18 -1.98 -2.65 -8.39
C CYS A 18 -3.23 -3.35 -7.87
N SER A 19 -3.11 -4.61 -7.48
CA SER A 19 -4.19 -5.43 -6.94
C SER A 19 -3.63 -6.39 -5.90
N ASP A 20 -4.50 -7.11 -5.17
CA ASP A 20 -4.07 -8.10 -4.17
C ASP A 20 -3.28 -7.45 -3.01
N PHE A 21 -3.79 -6.32 -2.52
CA PHE A 21 -3.17 -5.61 -1.41
C PHE A 21 -3.28 -6.45 -0.13
N SER A 22 -2.12 -6.71 0.49
CA SER A 22 -1.98 -7.55 1.67
C SER A 22 -1.08 -6.86 2.70
N ALA A 23 -1.37 -7.01 3.98
CA ALA A 23 -0.51 -6.52 5.06
C ALA A 23 -0.19 -7.66 6.03
N ALA A 24 1.11 -7.92 6.23
CA ALA A 24 1.60 -8.94 7.15
C ALA A 24 2.30 -8.27 8.35
N CYS A 25 1.95 -8.67 9.57
CA CYS A 25 2.62 -8.18 10.78
C CYS A 25 4.12 -8.51 10.70
N THR A 26 4.98 -7.53 10.91
CA THR A 26 6.43 -7.72 10.92
C THR A 26 7.08 -6.93 12.03
N ALA A 27 8.09 -7.53 12.67
CA ALA A 27 8.98 -6.83 13.60
C ALA A 27 10.16 -6.15 12.87
N ALA A 28 10.42 -6.56 11.62
CA ALA A 28 11.49 -6.03 10.78
C ALA A 28 10.88 -5.49 9.47
N PRO A 29 10.55 -4.19 9.41
CA PRO A 29 10.06 -3.57 8.19
C PRO A 29 11.14 -3.50 7.10
N ASP A 30 10.76 -3.85 5.88
CA ASP A 30 11.58 -3.75 4.67
C ASP A 30 11.00 -2.65 3.78
N ASN A 31 11.63 -1.48 3.80
CA ASN A 31 11.19 -0.32 3.02
C ASN A 31 11.78 -0.31 1.59
N ASP A 32 12.55 -1.33 1.23
CA ASP A 32 13.13 -1.51 -0.11
C ASP A 32 12.17 -2.29 -1.01
N ARG A 33 11.48 -3.28 -0.45
CA ARG A 33 10.56 -4.19 -1.16
C ARG A 33 9.09 -4.01 -0.82
N GLY A 34 8.77 -3.06 0.05
CA GLY A 34 7.40 -2.81 0.51
C GLY A 34 7.29 -1.50 1.29
N VAL A 35 6.12 -1.29 1.90
CA VAL A 35 5.88 -0.11 2.73
C VAL A 35 5.51 -0.57 4.12
N ALA A 36 6.29 -0.15 5.11
CA ALA A 36 5.99 -0.39 6.50
C ALA A 36 5.04 0.67 7.03
N VAL A 37 3.95 0.21 7.63
CA VAL A 37 2.98 1.10 8.26
C VAL A 37 2.52 0.52 9.59
N GLU A 38 2.41 1.37 10.59
CA GLU A 38 1.87 0.97 11.88
C GLU A 38 0.35 1.10 11.85
N PHE A 39 -0.36 0.01 12.18
CA PHE A 39 -1.81 0.00 12.37
C PHE A 39 -2.16 -0.20 13.85
N ALA A 40 -3.28 0.39 14.27
CA ALA A 40 -3.82 0.20 15.62
C ALA A 40 -4.31 -1.25 15.87
N GLY A 41 -4.75 -1.93 14.82
CA GLY A 41 -5.18 -3.34 14.87
C GLY A 41 -5.62 -3.86 13.50
N ASP A 42 -6.04 -5.12 13.45
CA ASP A 42 -6.44 -5.80 12.20
C ASP A 42 -7.62 -5.13 11.48
N ALA A 43 -8.57 -4.56 12.23
CA ALA A 43 -9.72 -3.86 11.64
C ALA A 43 -9.29 -2.59 10.86
N GLU A 44 -8.33 -1.84 11.39
CA GLU A 44 -7.80 -0.65 10.71
C GLU A 44 -6.98 -1.04 9.48
N ARG A 45 -6.18 -2.11 9.60
CA ARG A 45 -5.45 -2.70 8.47
C ARG A 45 -6.41 -3.08 7.36
N ASP A 46 -7.48 -3.80 7.65
CA ASP A 46 -8.45 -4.26 6.65
C ASP A 46 -9.16 -3.10 5.95
N ALA A 47 -9.60 -2.10 6.72
CA ALA A 47 -10.20 -0.89 6.17
C ALA A 47 -9.23 -0.13 5.26
N PHE A 48 -7.95 -0.08 5.62
CA PHE A 48 -6.92 0.55 4.81
C PHE A 48 -6.61 -0.23 3.53
N LEU A 49 -6.49 -1.56 3.60
CA LEU A 49 -6.30 -2.43 2.42
C LEU A 49 -7.44 -2.25 1.41
N LYS A 50 -8.68 -2.25 1.89
CA LYS A 50 -9.86 -2.02 1.04
C LYS A 50 -9.80 -0.65 0.35
N ARG A 51 -9.38 0.40 1.08
CA ARG A 51 -9.22 1.74 0.53
C ARG A 51 -8.16 1.79 -0.56
N LEU A 52 -7.04 1.08 -0.39
CA LEU A 52 -6.01 0.98 -1.42
C LEU A 52 -6.56 0.31 -2.68
N GLU A 53 -7.33 -0.78 -2.54
CA GLU A 53 -7.96 -1.44 -3.68
C GLU A 53 -8.93 -0.49 -4.43
N GLU A 54 -9.73 0.29 -3.70
CA GLU A 54 -10.67 1.25 -4.30
C GLU A 54 -9.95 2.42 -5.01
N VAL A 55 -8.83 2.89 -4.44
CA VAL A 55 -8.05 4.00 -5.00
C VAL A 55 -7.18 3.55 -6.17
N PHE A 56 -6.53 2.39 -6.06
CA PHE A 56 -5.52 1.92 -7.01
C PHE A 56 -6.03 0.91 -8.03
N GLY A 57 -7.11 0.18 -7.72
CA GLY A 57 -7.77 -0.73 -8.66
C GLY A 57 -8.18 -0.08 -9.99
N PRO A 58 -8.80 1.11 -10.01
CA PRO A 58 -9.12 1.80 -11.27
C PRO A 58 -7.93 2.56 -11.87
N GLN A 59 -6.85 2.79 -11.11
CA GLN A 59 -5.66 3.48 -11.59
C GLN A 59 -4.83 2.58 -12.51
N ARG A 60 -4.22 3.24 -13.51
CA ARG A 60 -3.33 2.60 -14.48
C ARG A 60 -2.02 3.33 -14.46
N PHE A 61 -0.96 2.59 -14.15
CA PHE A 61 0.40 3.10 -14.07
C PHE A 61 1.16 2.79 -15.35
N SER A 62 2.00 3.73 -15.78
CA SER A 62 2.84 3.57 -16.96
C SER A 62 4.01 2.61 -16.73
N ASN A 63 4.51 2.48 -15.48
CA ASN A 63 5.60 1.57 -15.11
C ASN A 63 5.52 1.16 -13.63
N ASN A 64 6.27 0.11 -13.26
CA ASN A 64 6.28 -0.45 -11.91
C ASN A 64 6.80 0.55 -10.85
N ALA A 65 7.80 1.37 -11.21
CA ALA A 65 8.36 2.36 -10.28
C ALA A 65 7.33 3.44 -9.93
N ALA A 66 6.58 3.94 -10.91
CA ALA A 66 5.52 4.92 -10.70
C ALA A 66 4.38 4.34 -9.84
N ALA A 67 4.01 3.08 -10.08
CA ALA A 67 3.04 2.39 -9.24
C ALA A 67 3.51 2.29 -7.79
N PHE A 68 4.76 1.87 -7.59
CA PHE A 68 5.36 1.71 -6.27
C PHE A 68 5.46 3.04 -5.52
N GLU A 69 6.03 4.06 -6.15
CA GLU A 69 6.22 5.38 -5.53
C GLU A 69 4.87 6.05 -5.20
N THR A 70 3.84 5.85 -6.03
CA THR A 70 2.50 6.41 -5.75
C THR A 70 1.86 5.72 -4.55
N VAL A 71 1.90 4.38 -4.47
CA VAL A 71 1.37 3.64 -3.31
C VAL A 71 2.16 4.01 -2.05
N LYS A 72 3.49 4.06 -2.14
CA LYS A 72 4.36 4.44 -1.03
C LYS A 72 4.06 5.85 -0.52
N ALA A 73 3.95 6.83 -1.41
CA ALA A 73 3.59 8.20 -1.04
C ALA A 73 2.23 8.24 -0.32
N TYR A 74 1.20 7.57 -0.88
CA TYR A 74 -0.13 7.52 -0.29
C TYR A 74 -0.12 6.94 1.14
N VAL A 75 0.62 5.86 1.35
CA VAL A 75 0.73 5.21 2.67
C VAL A 75 1.50 6.09 3.66
N LEU A 76 2.60 6.71 3.24
CA LEU A 76 3.38 7.61 4.08
C LEU A 76 2.59 8.86 4.47
N GLU A 77 1.86 9.46 3.54
CA GLU A 77 0.97 10.60 3.81
C GLU A 77 -0.14 10.21 4.78
N TRP A 78 -0.76 9.05 4.58
CA TRP A 78 -1.78 8.56 5.50
C TRP A 78 -1.23 8.30 6.91
N ALA A 79 -0.04 7.69 7.00
CA ALA A 79 0.64 7.46 8.28
C ALA A 79 1.00 8.79 8.97
N ALA A 80 1.52 9.77 8.23
CA ALA A 80 1.86 11.09 8.74
C ALA A 80 0.63 11.85 9.27
N ARG A 81 -0.50 11.79 8.54
CA ARG A 81 -1.78 12.36 8.99
C ARG A 81 -2.28 11.73 10.28
N ARG A 82 -1.98 10.44 10.51
CA ARG A 82 -2.39 9.74 11.74
C ARG A 82 -1.47 10.01 12.94
N SER A 83 -0.19 10.30 12.71
CA SER A 83 0.78 10.58 13.77
C SER A 83 0.76 12.04 14.26
N GLY A 84 0.07 12.93 13.54
CA GLY A 84 -0.04 14.35 13.88
C GLY A 84 -1.29 14.74 14.66
N GLU A 85 -2.08 13.76 15.12
CA GLU A 85 -3.36 13.97 15.83
C GLU A 85 -3.28 13.56 17.31
#